data_AF-A0A7C5WEA7-F1
#
_entry.id   AF-A0A7C5WEA7-F1
#
_cell.length_a   1.000
_cell.length_b   1.000
_cell.length_c   1.000
_cell.angle_alpha   90.00
_cell.angle_beta   90.00
_cell.angle_gamma   90.00
#
_symmetry.space_group_name_H-M   'P 1'
#
loop_
_entity.id
_entity.type
_entity.pdbx_description
1 polymer ?
#
loop_
_entity_poly.entity_id
_entity_poly.type
_entity_poly.pdbx_seq_one_letter_code
_entity_poly.pdbx_strand_id
1 'polypeptide(L)'
;MRKIEALGGEAWLSPVDEWIYYINYMSLKKAIRRRDYRGALQFFIKRFYQNRLSHRYEHLFSDMLKTIPEPDIREVLDRAAPYLHESFEGEAILSIGKAIDMIQRGAQGIINAMPFGCMPGTVVTAIMRGVSEKYNVPSISIPYDGTESSTTQLLLEAFMEQACRKL
;
A
#
# COMPACT_ATOMS: atom_id res chain seq x y z
N MET A 1 -7.27 -3.47 12.49
CA MET A 1 -6.86 -2.33 13.33
C MET A 1 -7.14 -2.58 14.79
N ARG A 2 -8.38 -2.53 15.29
CA ARG A 2 -8.69 -2.71 16.73
C ARG A 2 -8.04 -3.93 17.39
N LYS A 3 -7.97 -5.07 16.69
CA LYS A 3 -7.31 -6.29 17.19
C LYS A 3 -5.79 -6.12 17.33
N ILE A 4 -5.14 -5.35 16.45
CA ILE A 4 -3.70 -5.02 16.52
C ILE A 4 -3.44 -4.04 17.68
N GLU A 5 -4.28 -3.02 17.80
CA GLU A 5 -4.19 -2.02 18.87
C GLU A 5 -4.43 -2.64 20.25
N ALA A 6 -5.36 -3.59 20.36
CA ALA A 6 -5.59 -4.36 21.59
C ALA A 6 -4.39 -5.23 21.99
N LEU A 7 -3.55 -5.64 21.03
CA LEU A 7 -2.29 -6.35 21.27
C LEU A 7 -1.10 -5.39 21.51
N GLY A 8 -1.35 -4.09 21.60
CA GLY A 8 -0.34 -3.06 21.89
C GLY A 8 0.42 -2.53 20.68
N GLY A 9 -0.01 -2.84 19.44
CA GLY A 9 0.61 -2.36 18.21
C GLY A 9 -0.02 -1.07 17.66
N GLU A 10 0.76 -0.28 16.93
CA GLU A 10 0.27 0.83 16.11
C GLU A 10 0.02 0.34 14.67
N ALA A 11 -1.19 0.51 14.15
CA ALA A 11 -1.56 0.04 12.81
C ALA A 11 -1.55 1.19 11.79
N TRP A 12 -0.70 1.08 10.77
CA TRP A 12 -0.71 1.99 9.63
C TRP A 12 -1.58 1.43 8.50
N LEU A 13 -2.39 2.28 7.88
CA LEU A 13 -3.21 1.90 6.74
C LEU A 13 -2.72 2.57 5.46
N SER A 14 -2.85 1.85 4.34
CA SER A 14 -2.85 2.46 3.01
C SER A 14 -4.18 3.18 2.82
N PRO A 15 -4.17 4.49 2.50
CA PRO A 15 -5.39 5.24 2.31
C PRO A 15 -6.00 4.98 0.92
N VAL A 16 -7.33 5.05 0.84
CA VAL A 16 -8.10 4.64 -0.34
C VAL A 16 -7.88 5.58 -1.54
N ASP A 17 -7.44 6.81 -1.30
CA ASP A 17 -7.13 7.81 -2.33
C ASP A 17 -5.92 7.43 -3.19
N GLU A 18 -5.02 6.55 -2.72
CA GLU A 18 -3.94 5.97 -3.55
C GLU A 18 -4.48 5.37 -4.86
N TRP A 19 -5.63 4.69 -4.80
CA TRP A 19 -6.27 4.10 -5.97
C TRP A 19 -6.73 5.14 -6.99
N ILE A 20 -7.21 6.30 -6.50
CA ILE A 20 -7.64 7.41 -7.36
C ILE A 20 -6.42 8.00 -8.07
N TYR A 21 -5.31 8.22 -7.36
CA TYR A 21 -4.06 8.70 -7.95
C TYR A 21 -3.48 7.70 -8.96
N TYR A 22 -3.59 6.40 -8.68
CA TYR A 22 -3.19 5.34 -9.59
C TYR A 22 -3.98 5.32 -10.89
N ILE A 23 -5.32 5.32 -10.83
CA ILE A 23 -6.16 5.33 -12.04
C ILE A 23 -5.86 6.57 -12.88
N ASN A 24 -5.71 7.72 -12.21
CA ASN A 24 -5.34 8.97 -12.85
C ASN A 24 -3.99 8.81 -13.60
N TYR A 25 -2.96 8.33 -12.92
CA TYR A 25 -1.65 8.09 -13.51
C TYR A 25 -1.69 7.14 -14.72
N MET A 26 -2.41 6.02 -14.61
CA MET A 26 -2.56 5.06 -15.70
C MET A 26 -3.33 5.64 -16.88
N SER A 27 -4.34 6.47 -16.62
CA SER A 27 -5.11 7.16 -17.65
C SER A 27 -4.24 8.15 -18.42
N LEU A 28 -3.38 8.93 -17.75
CA LEU A 28 -2.39 9.78 -18.41
C LEU A 28 -1.48 8.95 -19.30
N LYS A 29 -0.94 7.85 -18.78
CA LYS A 29 0.01 7.01 -19.51
C LYS A 29 -0.63 6.40 -20.77
N LYS A 30 -1.90 5.99 -20.67
CA LYS A 30 -2.71 5.53 -21.81
C LYS A 30 -2.96 6.67 -22.82
N ALA A 31 -3.26 7.89 -22.37
CA ALA A 31 -3.45 9.06 -23.24
C ALA A 31 -2.17 9.43 -24.00
N ILE A 32 -1.01 9.45 -23.32
CA ILE A 32 0.30 9.69 -23.95
C ILE A 32 0.60 8.62 -25.00
N ARG A 33 0.40 7.34 -24.67
CA ARG A 33 0.63 6.23 -25.61
C ARG A 33 -0.27 6.33 -26.86
N ARG A 34 -1.48 6.87 -26.71
CA ARG A 34 -2.43 7.12 -27.81
C ARG A 34 -2.22 8.45 -28.54
N ARG A 35 -1.19 9.23 -28.18
CA ARG A 35 -0.93 10.60 -28.69
C ARG A 35 -2.14 11.55 -28.53
N ASP A 36 -2.95 11.36 -27.49
CA ASP A 36 -4.05 12.25 -27.17
C ASP A 36 -3.56 13.45 -26.34
N TYR A 37 -3.19 14.52 -27.05
CA TYR A 37 -2.67 15.74 -26.44
C TYR A 37 -3.72 16.50 -25.61
N ARG A 38 -5.02 16.38 -25.94
CA ARG A 38 -6.10 17.03 -25.17
C ARG A 38 -6.29 16.34 -23.81
N GLY A 39 -6.29 15.00 -23.82
CA GLY A 39 -6.32 14.21 -22.59
C GLY A 39 -5.10 14.47 -21.70
N ALA A 40 -3.90 14.58 -22.29
CA ALA A 40 -2.68 14.88 -21.56
C ALA A 40 -2.69 16.28 -20.91
N LEU A 41 -3.20 17.30 -21.62
CA LEU A 41 -3.29 18.67 -21.08
C LEU A 41 -4.29 18.76 -19.91
N GLN A 42 -5.47 18.17 -20.07
CA GLN A 42 -6.48 18.14 -19.00
C GLN A 42 -5.96 17.43 -17.75
N PHE A 43 -5.18 16.37 -17.93
CA PHE A 43 -4.52 15.68 -16.84
C PHE A 43 -3.47 16.55 -16.15
N PHE A 44 -2.65 17.27 -16.91
CA PHE A 44 -1.62 18.15 -16.34
C PHE A 44 -2.22 19.22 -15.43
N ILE A 45 -3.34 19.82 -15.86
CA ILE A 45 -4.10 20.80 -15.06
C ILE A 45 -4.64 20.14 -13.78
N LYS A 46 -5.26 18.96 -13.87
CA LYS A 46 -5.76 18.22 -12.70
C LYS A 46 -4.65 17.87 -11.71
N ARG A 47 -3.50 17.37 -12.20
CA ARG A 47 -2.34 17.02 -11.37
C ARG A 47 -1.77 18.25 -10.66
N PHE A 48 -1.70 19.38 -11.35
CA PHE A 48 -1.23 20.64 -10.76
C PHE A 48 -2.13 21.10 -9.60
N TYR A 49 -3.45 21.04 -9.77
CA TYR A 49 -4.40 21.36 -8.70
C TYR A 49 -4.37 20.33 -7.55
N GLN A 50 -4.27 19.03 -7.86
CA GLN A 50 -4.15 17.98 -6.83
C GLN A 50 -2.89 18.17 -5.98
N ASN A 51 -1.70 18.31 -6.58
CA ASN A 51 -0.46 18.51 -5.81
C ASN A 51 -0.51 19.78 -4.95
N ARG A 52 -1.15 20.85 -5.43
CA ARG A 52 -1.33 22.09 -4.65
C ARG A 52 -2.27 21.93 -3.46
N LEU A 53 -3.30 21.10 -3.58
CA LEU A 53 -4.26 20.82 -2.50
C LEU A 53 -3.66 19.83 -1.50
N SER A 54 -3.09 18.72 -1.96
CA SER A 54 -2.53 17.68 -1.09
C SER A 54 -1.45 18.24 -0.17
N HIS A 55 -0.49 19.03 -0.68
CA HIS A 55 0.52 19.67 0.17
C HIS A 55 -0.05 20.64 1.21
N ARG A 56 -1.20 21.26 0.95
CA ARG A 56 -1.87 22.15 1.91
C ARG A 56 -2.57 21.37 3.02
N TYR A 57 -3.08 20.18 2.74
CA TYR A 57 -3.70 19.30 3.74
C TYR A 57 -2.65 18.47 4.49
N GLU A 58 -1.61 17.99 3.83
CA GLU A 58 -0.53 17.20 4.43
C GLU A 58 0.15 17.92 5.60
N HIS A 59 0.44 19.22 5.47
CA HIS A 59 1.02 20.02 6.55
C HIS A 59 0.09 20.21 7.77
N LEU A 60 -1.22 20.06 7.61
CA LEU A 60 -2.17 20.17 8.72
C LEU A 60 -2.27 18.86 9.53
N PHE A 61 -1.88 17.73 8.94
CA PHE A 61 -1.96 16.40 9.56
C PHE A 61 -0.59 15.75 9.79
N SER A 62 0.51 16.35 9.33
CA SER A 62 1.88 15.84 9.50
C SER A 62 2.28 15.65 10.97
N ASP A 63 1.76 16.51 11.86
CA ASP A 63 2.07 16.45 13.29
C ASP A 63 1.25 15.38 14.02
N MET A 64 0.15 14.89 13.41
CA MET A 64 -0.73 13.88 13.99
C MET A 64 -0.50 12.46 13.45
N LEU A 65 -0.02 12.31 12.22
CA LEU A 65 0.11 11.02 11.55
C LEU A 65 1.52 10.85 10.97
N LYS A 66 2.31 9.95 11.57
CA LYS A 66 3.67 9.59 11.09
C LYS A 66 3.70 9.03 9.67
N THR A 67 2.56 8.58 9.16
CA THR A 67 2.40 8.08 7.79
C THR A 67 2.39 9.19 6.73
N ILE A 68 2.19 10.45 7.13
CA ILE A 68 2.16 11.61 6.23
C ILE A 68 3.56 12.25 6.18
N PRO A 69 4.07 12.67 5.00
CA PRO A 69 3.40 12.73 3.70
C PRO A 69 3.35 11.39 2.96
N GLU A 70 2.25 11.15 2.25
CA GLU A 70 2.08 10.00 1.37
C GLU A 70 3.01 10.10 0.14
N PRO A 71 3.65 8.99 -0.31
CA PRO A 71 4.53 9.03 -1.49
C PRO A 71 3.75 9.32 -2.78
N ASP A 72 4.38 9.97 -3.78
CA ASP A 72 3.79 10.07 -5.12
C ASP A 72 3.60 8.67 -5.71
N ILE A 73 2.54 8.50 -6.47
CA ILE A 73 2.19 7.19 -7.04
C ILE A 73 3.33 6.59 -7.89
N ARG A 74 4.16 7.43 -8.52
CA ARG A 74 5.34 6.95 -9.25
C ARG A 74 6.35 6.29 -8.32
N GLU A 75 6.60 6.86 -7.15
CA GLU A 75 7.52 6.28 -6.17
C GLU A 75 7.00 4.94 -5.65
N VAL A 76 5.69 4.82 -5.43
CA VAL A 76 5.05 3.54 -5.08
C VAL A 76 5.28 2.50 -6.17
N LEU A 77 5.06 2.86 -7.44
CA LEU A 77 5.28 1.96 -8.56
C LEU A 77 6.76 1.60 -8.74
N ASP A 78 7.68 2.55 -8.57
CA ASP A 78 9.13 2.33 -8.68
C ASP A 78 9.63 1.37 -7.59
N ARG A 79 9.10 1.47 -6.37
CA ARG A 79 9.39 0.53 -5.28
C ARG A 79 8.90 -0.88 -5.59
N ALA A 80 7.75 -1.01 -6.26
CA ALA A 80 7.17 -2.30 -6.64
C ALA A 80 7.82 -2.92 -7.88
N ALA A 81 8.40 -2.11 -8.78
CA ALA A 81 8.91 -2.52 -10.08
C ALA A 81 9.90 -3.71 -10.06
N PRO A 82 10.78 -3.88 -9.06
CA PRO A 82 11.66 -5.06 -8.97
C PRO A 82 10.92 -6.38 -8.76
N TYR A 83 9.66 -6.33 -8.30
CA TYR A 83 8.86 -7.50 -7.94
C TYR A 83 7.68 -7.73 -8.87
N LEU A 84 7.05 -6.64 -9.33
CA LEU A 84 5.89 -6.70 -10.21
C LEU A 84 5.97 -5.55 -11.21
N HIS A 85 6.04 -5.91 -12.48
CA HIS A 85 6.06 -4.92 -13.55
C HIS A 85 4.71 -4.20 -13.66
N GLU A 86 4.74 -2.89 -13.87
CA GLU A 86 3.58 -2.01 -14.00
C GLU A 86 2.57 -2.41 -15.09
N SER A 87 2.94 -3.25 -16.04
CA SER A 87 2.02 -3.81 -17.04
C SER A 87 1.01 -4.78 -16.47
N PHE A 88 1.24 -5.33 -15.27
CA PHE A 88 0.26 -6.17 -14.58
C PHE A 88 -1.02 -5.36 -14.26
N GLU A 89 -0.86 -4.05 -14.04
CA GLU A 89 -1.90 -3.13 -13.59
C GLU A 89 -2.65 -3.60 -12.32
N GLY A 90 -3.57 -2.79 -11.78
CA GLY A 90 -4.41 -3.18 -10.65
C GLY A 90 -3.81 -2.94 -9.26
N GLU A 91 -4.46 -3.48 -8.24
CA GLU A 91 -4.16 -3.21 -6.82
C GLU A 91 -2.86 -3.89 -6.35
N ALA A 92 -2.46 -5.00 -6.96
CA ALA A 92 -1.31 -5.78 -6.49
C ALA A 92 0.00 -4.98 -6.49
N ILE A 93 0.26 -4.20 -7.56
CA ILE A 93 1.47 -3.39 -7.64
C ILE A 93 1.48 -2.26 -6.61
N LEU A 94 0.31 -1.69 -6.30
CA LEU A 94 0.16 -0.67 -5.27
C LEU A 94 0.42 -1.25 -3.88
N SER A 95 -0.20 -2.38 -3.55
CA SER A 95 -0.02 -3.04 -2.25
C SER A 95 1.44 -3.40 -1.97
N ILE A 96 2.17 -3.89 -2.99
CA ILE A 96 3.60 -4.20 -2.87
C ILE A 96 4.41 -2.92 -2.66
N GLY A 97 4.20 -1.91 -3.51
CA GLY A 97 4.94 -0.65 -3.43
C GLY A 97 4.72 0.07 -2.09
N LYS A 98 3.48 0.05 -1.60
CA LYS A 98 3.09 0.66 -0.34
C LYS A 98 3.61 -0.12 0.87
N ALA A 99 3.59 -1.46 0.82
CA ALA A 99 4.23 -2.27 1.86
C ALA A 99 5.73 -1.94 1.99
N ILE A 100 6.43 -1.78 0.86
CA ILE A 100 7.85 -1.39 0.85
C ILE A 100 8.05 0.03 1.39
N ASP A 101 7.19 0.98 1.02
CA ASP A 101 7.20 2.35 1.58
C ASP A 101 7.04 2.33 3.11
N MET A 102 6.06 1.59 3.62
CA MET A 102 5.83 1.46 5.07
C MET A 102 7.03 0.84 5.78
N ILE A 103 7.63 -0.23 5.21
CA ILE A 103 8.85 -0.84 5.75
C ILE A 103 9.99 0.18 5.82
N GLN A 104 10.21 0.95 4.74
CA GLN A 104 11.26 1.97 4.68
C GLN A 104 11.04 3.10 5.70
N ARG A 105 9.78 3.37 6.06
CA ARG A 105 9.39 4.34 7.09
C ARG A 105 9.42 3.78 8.52
N GLY A 106 9.84 2.53 8.70
CA GLY A 106 10.02 1.91 10.02
C GLY A 106 8.89 0.99 10.47
N ALA A 107 7.98 0.58 9.57
CA ALA A 107 7.01 -0.45 9.90
C ALA A 107 7.71 -1.78 10.21
N GLN A 108 7.33 -2.40 11.33
CA GLN A 108 7.97 -3.61 11.85
C GLN A 108 7.30 -4.90 11.39
N GLY A 109 6.22 -4.79 10.63
CA GLY A 109 5.49 -5.92 10.09
C GLY A 109 4.46 -5.47 9.07
N ILE A 110 4.15 -6.34 8.11
CA ILE A 110 3.13 -6.09 7.09
C ILE A 110 2.01 -7.12 7.18
N ILE A 111 0.76 -6.64 7.22
CA ILE A 111 -0.44 -7.49 7.16
C ILE A 111 -1.16 -7.21 5.85
N ASN A 112 -1.17 -8.20 4.96
CA ASN A 112 -2.00 -8.17 3.75
C ASN A 112 -3.41 -8.67 4.10
N ALA A 113 -4.29 -7.74 4.46
CA ALA A 113 -5.70 -8.02 4.71
C ALA A 113 -6.47 -8.04 3.38
N MET A 114 -6.98 -9.19 2.98
CA MET A 114 -7.61 -9.37 1.67
C MET A 114 -8.90 -10.18 1.76
N PRO A 115 -9.90 -9.97 0.87
CA PRO A 115 -11.05 -10.87 0.78
C PRO A 115 -10.63 -12.29 0.42
N PHE A 116 -11.36 -13.29 0.89
CA PHE A 116 -11.16 -14.67 0.47
C PHE A 116 -11.32 -14.79 -1.06
N GLY A 117 -10.39 -15.48 -1.72
CA GLY A 117 -10.38 -15.62 -3.18
C GLY A 117 -9.93 -14.38 -3.96
N CYS A 118 -9.42 -13.33 -3.29
CA CYS A 118 -8.89 -12.15 -3.98
C CYS A 118 -7.60 -12.49 -4.75
N MET A 119 -7.71 -12.66 -6.07
CA MET A 119 -6.57 -12.99 -6.95
C MET A 119 -5.41 -11.97 -6.82
N PRO A 120 -5.62 -10.63 -6.86
CA PRO A 120 -4.55 -9.67 -6.59
C PRO A 120 -3.92 -9.86 -5.20
N GLY A 121 -4.72 -10.11 -4.17
CA GLY A 121 -4.23 -10.38 -2.82
C GLY A 121 -3.37 -11.65 -2.73
N THR A 122 -3.70 -12.69 -3.49
CA THR A 122 -2.87 -13.91 -3.59
C THR A 122 -1.53 -13.62 -4.26
N VAL A 123 -1.51 -12.80 -5.31
CA VAL A 123 -0.26 -12.34 -5.96
C VAL A 123 0.60 -11.56 -4.97
N VAL A 124 0.00 -10.63 -4.23
CA VAL A 124 0.69 -9.87 -3.17
C VAL A 124 1.25 -10.83 -2.13
N THR A 125 0.48 -11.81 -1.68
CA THR A 125 0.93 -12.83 -0.71
C THR A 125 2.16 -13.57 -1.19
N ALA A 126 2.18 -14.00 -2.45
CA ALA A 126 3.30 -14.71 -3.04
C ALA A 126 4.56 -13.83 -3.08
N ILE A 127 4.42 -12.57 -3.51
CA ILE A 127 5.53 -11.63 -3.64
C ILE A 127 6.04 -11.17 -2.27
N MET A 128 5.15 -10.95 -1.30
CA MET A 128 5.50 -10.48 0.03
C MET A 128 6.42 -11.44 0.79
N ARG A 129 6.45 -12.74 0.42
CA ARG A 129 7.45 -13.68 0.96
C ARG A 129 8.88 -13.23 0.65
N GLY A 130 9.15 -12.89 -0.61
CA GLY A 130 10.47 -12.39 -1.03
C GLY A 130 10.78 -10.99 -0.50
N VAL A 131 9.76 -10.14 -0.36
CA VAL A 131 9.92 -8.82 0.27
C VAL A 131 10.28 -8.98 1.76
N SER A 132 9.54 -9.81 2.49
CA SER A 132 9.76 -10.12 3.91
C SER A 132 11.18 -10.62 4.17
N GLU A 133 11.66 -11.56 3.34
CA GLU A 133 13.03 -12.07 3.43
C GLU A 133 14.07 -10.99 3.15
N LYS A 134 13.88 -10.19 2.09
CA LYS A 134 14.84 -9.14 1.71
C LYS A 134 14.97 -8.04 2.75
N TYR A 135 13.84 -7.57 3.30
CA TYR A 135 13.82 -6.48 4.26
C TYR A 135 13.90 -6.97 5.72
N ASN A 136 13.90 -8.29 5.92
CA ASN A 136 13.87 -8.91 7.23
C ASN A 136 12.69 -8.41 8.10
N VAL A 137 11.52 -8.18 7.49
CA VAL A 137 10.30 -7.72 8.16
C VAL A 137 9.22 -8.79 8.03
N PRO A 138 8.64 -9.29 9.14
CA PRO A 138 7.60 -10.31 9.06
C PRO A 138 6.40 -9.81 8.25
N SER A 139 5.82 -10.72 7.46
CA SER A 139 4.61 -10.45 6.69
C SER A 139 3.63 -11.60 6.82
N ILE A 140 2.35 -11.29 7.04
CA ILE A 140 1.26 -12.28 7.00
C ILE A 140 0.16 -11.83 6.05
N SER A 141 -0.58 -12.79 5.52
CA SER A 141 -1.80 -12.53 4.74
C SER A 141 -2.99 -13.12 5.47
N ILE A 142 -4.03 -12.31 5.66
CA ILE A 142 -5.27 -12.74 6.32
C ILE A 142 -6.40 -12.65 5.30
N PRO A 143 -6.90 -13.80 4.81
CA PRO A 143 -8.11 -13.83 4.00
C PRO A 143 -9.34 -13.62 4.91
N TYR A 144 -10.21 -12.69 4.54
CA TYR A 144 -11.48 -12.44 5.22
C TYR A 144 -12.64 -12.99 4.41
N ASP A 145 -13.43 -13.88 5.00
CA ASP A 145 -14.63 -14.49 4.42
C ASP A 145 -15.93 -14.06 5.13
N GLY A 146 -15.83 -13.14 6.09
CA GLY A 146 -16.96 -12.66 6.90
C GLY A 146 -17.24 -13.49 8.15
N THR A 147 -16.51 -14.58 8.38
CA THR A 147 -16.59 -15.37 9.61
C THR A 147 -15.48 -15.00 10.59
N GLU A 148 -15.79 -15.00 11.89
CA GLU A 148 -14.76 -14.87 12.92
C GLU A 148 -14.14 -16.23 13.19
N SER A 149 -12.85 -16.38 12.84
CA SER A 149 -12.07 -17.58 13.10
C SER A 149 -11.10 -17.34 14.26
N SER A 150 -11.10 -18.24 15.24
CA SER A 150 -10.09 -18.27 16.32
C SER A 150 -8.68 -18.48 15.78
N THR A 151 -8.54 -19.14 14.63
CA THR A 151 -7.27 -19.32 13.92
C THR A 151 -6.67 -17.98 13.49
N THR A 152 -7.49 -17.05 13.01
CA THR A 152 -7.03 -15.71 12.60
C THR A 152 -6.50 -14.92 13.81
N GLN A 153 -7.12 -15.09 14.97
CA GLN A 153 -6.65 -14.45 16.19
C GLN A 153 -5.29 -15.01 16.63
N LEU A 154 -5.14 -16.34 16.68
CA LEU A 154 -3.87 -16.97 17.05
C LEU A 154 -2.74 -16.59 16.09
N LEU A 155 -3.03 -16.54 14.79
CA LEU A 155 -2.06 -16.12 13.77
C LEU A 155 -1.64 -14.66 13.93
N LEU A 156 -2.58 -13.78 14.29
CA LEU A 156 -2.28 -12.38 14.55
C LEU A 156 -1.43 -12.22 15.82
N GLU A 157 -1.75 -12.95 16.90
CA GLU A 157 -0.97 -12.95 18.14
C GLU A 157 0.48 -13.40 17.89
N ALA A 158 0.67 -14.52 17.19
CA ALA A 158 2.00 -15.02 16.83
C ALA A 158 2.77 -14.03 15.95
N PHE A 159 2.10 -13.36 15.01
CA PHE A 159 2.70 -12.31 14.19
C PHE A 159 3.15 -11.11 15.01
N MET A 160 2.31 -10.65 15.95
CA MET A 160 2.65 -9.53 16.83
C MET A 160 3.87 -9.85 17.69
N GLU A 161 3.96 -11.07 18.25
CA GLU A 161 5.16 -11.51 18.98
C GLU A 161 6.41 -11.49 18.08
N GLN A 162 6.30 -11.94 16.83
CA GLN A 162 7.40 -11.94 15.87
C GLN A 162 7.85 -10.52 15.51
N ALA A 163 6.91 -9.58 15.32
CA ALA A 163 7.20 -8.19 15.01
C ALA A 163 7.87 -7.47 16.20
N CYS A 164 7.40 -7.70 17.43
CA CYS A 164 7.95 -7.09 18.64
C CYS A 164 9.34 -7.60 19.01
N ARG A 165 9.65 -8.89 18.80
CA ARG A 165 10.97 -9.47 19.14
C ARG A 165 12.14 -8.93 18.31
N LYS A 166 11.88 -8.19 17.24
CA LYS A 166 12.92 -7.58 16.39
C LYS A 166 13.30 -6.15 16.80
N LEU A 167 12.80 -5.66 17.94
CA LEU A 167 13.31 -4.49 18.67
C LEU A 167 14.52 -4.88 19.53
#